data_AF-A0A7X8JVS9-F1
#
_entry.id   AF-A0A7X8JVS9-F1
#
_cell.length_a   1.000
_cell.length_b   1.000
_cell.length_c   1.000
_cell.angle_alpha   90.00
_cell.angle_beta   90.00
_cell.angle_gamma   90.00
#
_symmetry.space_group_name_H-M   'P 1'
#
loop_
_entity.id
_entity.type
_entity.pdbx_description
1 polymer ?
#
loop_
_entity_poly.entity_id
_entity_poly.type
_entity_poly.pdbx_seq_one_letter_code
_entity_poly.pdbx_strand_id
1 'polypeptide(L)' 'MNEMKIQELQYELNTMIDNNDDYNKIYKISVELDLLIVEYYNKILNRKE' A
#
# COMPACT_ATOMS: atom_id res chain seq x y z
N MET A 1 -11.44 4.41 -5.33
CA MET A 1 -10.27 4.61 -6.23
C MET A 1 -8.97 4.38 -5.49
N ASN A 2 -8.64 5.12 -4.41
CA ASN A 2 -7.43 4.84 -3.62
C ASN A 2 -7.54 3.54 -2.78
N GLU A 3 -8.71 3.20 -2.22
CA GLU A 3 -8.87 1.95 -1.43
C GLU A 3 -8.61 0.68 -2.24
N MET A 4 -9.15 0.57 -3.45
CA MET A 4 -8.91 -0.59 -4.33
C MET A 4 -7.42 -0.76 -4.62
N LYS A 5 -6.72 0.34 -4.89
CA LYS A 5 -5.28 0.30 -5.15
C LYS A 5 -4.46 -0.08 -3.92
N ILE A 6 -4.89 0.34 -2.72
CA ILE A 6 -4.30 -0.10 -1.45
C ILE A 6 -4.51 -1.62 -1.27
N GLN A 7 -5.70 -2.12 -1.55
CA GLN A 7 -6.00 -3.56 -1.44
C GLN A 7 -5.19 -4.40 -2.44
N GLU A 8 -5.05 -3.93 -3.68
CA GLU A 8 -4.24 -4.59 -4.70
C GLU A 8 -2.76 -4.66 -4.30
N LEU A 9 -2.17 -3.53 -3.87
CA LEU A 9 -0.77 -3.50 -3.42
C LEU A 9 -0.54 -4.30 -2.14
N GLN A 10 -1.53 -4.34 -1.24
CA GLN A 10 -1.46 -5.19 -0.05
C GLN A 10 -1.46 -6.68 -0.43
N TYR A 11 -2.30 -7.08 -1.38
CA TYR A 11 -2.31 -8.45 -1.88
C TYR A 11 -1.00 -8.82 -2.57
N GLU A 12 -0.46 -7.93 -3.41
CA GLU A 12 0.83 -8.11 -4.07
C GLU A 12 1.96 -8.27 -3.03
N LEU A 13 2.04 -7.37 -2.05
CA LEU A 13 3.03 -7.43 -0.98
C LEU A 13 2.98 -8.77 -0.23
N ASN A 14 1.78 -9.21 0.16
CA ASN A 14 1.61 -10.48 0.86
C ASN A 14 2.05 -11.66 -0.02
N THR A 15 1.68 -11.65 -1.30
CA THR A 15 2.09 -12.70 -2.24
C THR A 15 3.61 -12.74 -2.41
N MET A 16 4.28 -11.59 -2.45
CA MET A 16 5.74 -11.52 -2.52
C MET A 16 6.40 -12.07 -1.24
N ILE A 17 5.84 -11.77 -0.08
CA ILE A 17 6.32 -12.32 1.21
C ILE A 17 6.14 -13.84 1.24
N ASP A 18 4.96 -14.33 0.85
CA ASP A 18 4.64 -15.77 0.83
C ASP A 18 5.55 -16.55 -0.14
N ASN A 19 5.90 -15.93 -1.27
CA ASN A 19 6.82 -16.51 -2.26
C ASN A 19 8.30 -16.35 -1.89
N ASN A 20 8.59 -15.69 -0.76
CA ASN A 20 9.95 -15.40 -0.30
C ASN A 20 10.78 -14.66 -1.36
N ASP A 21 10.13 -13.69 -2.03
CA ASP A 21 10.73 -12.82 -3.04
C ASP A 21 11.88 -11.98 -2.47
N ASP A 22 12.61 -11.31 -3.37
CA ASP A 22 13.70 -10.42 -2.99
C ASP A 22 13.25 -9.32 -2.02
N TYR A 23 13.98 -9.21 -0.90
CA TYR A 23 13.68 -8.26 0.16
C TYR A 23 13.64 -6.80 -0.31
N ASN A 24 14.51 -6.40 -1.25
CA ASN A 24 14.50 -5.01 -1.74
C ASN A 24 13.23 -4.71 -2.54
N LYS A 25 12.69 -5.71 -3.25
CA LYS A 25 11.40 -5.57 -3.94
C LYS A 25 10.25 -5.47 -2.95
N ILE A 26 10.21 -6.36 -1.95
CA ILE A 26 9.21 -6.34 -0.87
C ILE A 26 9.23 -4.98 -0.15
N TYR A 27 10.42 -4.50 0.21
CA TYR A 27 10.60 -3.21 0.87
C TYR A 27 10.07 -2.06 0.02
N LYS A 28 10.38 -2.04 -1.28
CA LYS A 28 9.91 -0.98 -2.19
C LYS A 28 8.37 -0.93 -2.23
N ILE A 29 7.72 -2.09 -2.38
CA ILE A 29 6.25 -2.18 -2.41
C ILE A 29 5.63 -1.78 -1.07
N SER A 30 6.24 -2.18 0.05
CA SER A 30 5.80 -1.76 1.39
C SER A 30 5.78 -0.24 1.55
N VAL A 31 6.84 0.44 1.10
CA VAL A 31 6.92 1.91 1.17
C VAL A 31 5.85 2.58 0.30
N GLU A 32 5.61 2.06 -0.90
CA GLU A 32 4.57 2.59 -1.79
C GLU A 32 3.17 2.42 -1.20
N LEU A 33 2.90 1.28 -0.58
CA LEU A 33 1.64 1.01 0.12
C LEU A 33 1.41 1.99 1.28
N ASP A 34 2.44 2.22 2.11
CA ASP A 34 2.34 3.15 3.24
C ASP A 34 2.02 4.58 2.77
N LEU A 35 2.67 5.04 1.69
CA LEU A 35 2.39 6.36 1.10
C LEU A 35 0.94 6.47 0.63
N LEU A 36 0.41 5.44 -0.03
CA LEU A 36 -0.98 5.44 -0.51
C LEU A 36 -1.99 5.44 0.65
N ILE A 37 -1.69 4.75 1.74
CA ILE A 37 -2.52 4.75 2.96
C ILE A 37 -2.55 6.15 3.57
N VAL A 38 -1.39 6.81 3.70
CA VAL A 38 -1.29 8.19 4.20
C VAL A 38 -2.10 9.14 3.32
N GLU A 39 -1.95 9.05 1.99
CA GLU A 39 -2.74 9.86 1.07
C GLU A 39 -4.25 9.63 1.21
N TYR A 40 -4.67 8.37 1.42
CA TYR A 40 -6.07 8.02 1.59
C TYR A 40 -6.66 8.67 2.84
N TYR A 41 -5.98 8.53 3.98
CA TYR A 41 -6.44 9.13 5.24
C TYR A 41 -6.40 10.66 5.19
N ASN A 42 -5.37 11.28 4.62
CA ASN A 42 -5.32 12.72 4.43
C ASN A 42 -6.51 13.22 3.58
N LYS A 43 -6.87 12.49 2.52
CA LYS A 43 -8.05 12.81 1.70
C LYS A 43 -9.36 12.64 2.47
N ILE A 44 -9.46 11.69 3.39
CA ILE A 44 -10.66 11.53 4.24
C ILE A 44 -10.75 12.65 5.28
N LEU A 45 -9.64 12.96 5.95
CA LEU A 45 -9.57 14.01 6.97
C LEU A 45 -9.90 15.38 6.36
N ASN A 46 -9.34 15.70 5.19
CA ASN A 46 -9.61 16.95 4.47
C ASN A 46 -11.02 17.03 3.85
N ARG A 47 -11.85 15.98 3.90
CA ARG A 47 -13.27 16.01 3.51
C ARG A 47 -14.21 16.25 4.69
N LYS A 48 -13.71 16.20 5.93
CA LYS A 48 -14.49 16.42 7.15
C LYS A 48 -14.47 17.88 7.64
N GLU A 49 -13.75 18.76 6.94
CA GLU A 49 -13.82 20.22 7.09
C GLU A 49 -14.75 20.82 6.04
#